data_AF-A0A496UQ25-F1
#
_entry.id   AF-A0A496UQ25-F1
#
_cell.length_a   1.000
_cell.length_b   1.000
_cell.length_c   1.000
_cell.angle_alpha   90.00
_cell.angle_beta   90.00
_cell.angle_gamma   90.00
#
_symmetry.space_group_name_H-M   'P 1'
#
loop_
_entity.id
_entity.type
_entity.pdbx_description
1 polymer ?
#
loop_
_entity_poly.entity_id
_entity_poly.type
_entity_poly.pdbx_seq_one_letter_code
_entity_poly.pdbx_strand_id
1 'polypeptide(L)'
;MKPISIAAVLLINLFIAVRYTVLTRRGVIKPALAMWIFFSIAVAGSLTTYLSDGDYALLDNILNSADLILCVYVAVIIFVFGDVSTRFTRFDRGCLIAVVIIMAFWAFTHRHAEANLLIQTILVIAYFPVIKRLWNSNENTESFAAWIGLLLAPVFSLLSSKGTLATVYAVRAMVSAMLLLVLMTRAEIRSRSR
;
A
#
# COMPACT_ATOMS: atom_id res chain seq x y z
N MET A 1 5.94 -13.58 -20.98
CA MET A 1 5.35 -12.39 -20.31
C MET A 1 5.58 -12.38 -18.80
N LYS A 2 5.39 -13.51 -18.09
CA LYS A 2 5.57 -13.60 -16.63
C LYS A 2 6.92 -13.04 -16.09
N PRO A 3 8.09 -13.37 -16.68
CA PRO A 3 9.37 -12.83 -16.18
C PRO A 3 9.50 -11.32 -16.34
N ILE A 4 9.00 -10.78 -17.46
CA ILE A 4 9.04 -9.34 -17.76
C ILE A 4 8.16 -8.57 -16.76
N SER A 5 6.95 -9.08 -16.49
CA SER A 5 6.06 -8.50 -15.48
C SER A 5 6.71 -8.47 -14.10
N ILE A 6 7.26 -9.62 -13.65
CA ILE A 6 7.92 -9.73 -12.35
C ILE A 6 9.09 -8.74 -12.27
N ALA A 7 9.94 -8.68 -13.30
CA ALA A 7 11.05 -7.75 -13.34
C ALA A 7 10.58 -6.29 -13.28
N ALA A 8 9.54 -5.92 -14.02
CA ALA A 8 8.98 -4.58 -14.00
C ALA A 8 8.45 -4.20 -12.61
N VAL A 9 7.67 -5.08 -11.96
CA VAL A 9 7.14 -4.83 -10.61
C VAL A 9 8.28 -4.64 -9.59
N LEU A 10 9.31 -5.48 -9.64
CA LEU A 10 10.46 -5.39 -8.75
C LEU A 10 11.28 -4.11 -8.98
N LEU A 11 11.53 -3.75 -10.23
CA LEU A 11 12.26 -2.52 -10.58
C LEU A 11 11.50 -1.26 -10.14
N ILE A 12 10.17 -1.24 -10.32
CA ILE A 12 9.33 -0.13 -9.85
C ILE A 12 9.36 -0.04 -8.33
N ASN A 13 9.21 -1.16 -7.62
CA ASN A 13 9.28 -1.20 -6.17
C ASN A 13 10.65 -0.74 -5.65
N LEU A 14 11.75 -1.18 -6.29
CA LEU A 14 13.09 -0.74 -5.97
C LEU A 14 13.26 0.77 -6.17
N PHE A 15 12.76 1.30 -7.29
CA PHE A 15 12.76 2.75 -7.54
C PHE A 15 12.01 3.51 -6.45
N ILE A 16 10.82 3.05 -6.06
CA ILE A 16 10.02 3.66 -4.99
C ILE A 16 10.79 3.61 -3.67
N ALA A 17 11.36 2.46 -3.31
CA ALA A 17 12.13 2.28 -2.09
C ALA A 17 13.32 3.25 -2.01
N VAL A 18 14.14 3.33 -3.06
CA VAL A 18 15.28 4.26 -3.12
C VAL A 18 14.79 5.71 -2.99
N ARG A 19 13.70 6.06 -3.70
CA ARG A 19 13.16 7.43 -3.67
C ARG A 19 12.66 7.81 -2.28
N TYR A 20 11.90 6.94 -1.62
CA TYR A 20 11.44 7.16 -0.25
C TYR A 20 12.61 7.30 0.72
N THR A 21 13.65 6.47 0.59
CA THR A 21 14.86 6.58 1.42
C THR A 21 15.56 7.92 1.25
N VAL A 22 15.81 8.34 0.02
CA VAL A 22 16.50 9.62 -0.25
C VAL A 22 15.68 10.81 0.24
N LEU A 23 14.37 10.84 -0.07
CA LEU A 23 13.53 11.98 0.27
C LEU A 23 13.24 12.08 1.77
N THR A 24 13.07 10.94 2.45
CA THR A 24 12.87 10.91 3.92
C THR A 24 14.14 11.37 4.63
N ARG A 25 15.32 10.86 4.23
CA ARG A 25 16.61 11.29 4.80
C ARG A 25 16.90 12.78 4.59
N ARG A 26 16.42 13.36 3.48
CA ARG A 26 16.55 14.80 3.20
C ARG A 26 15.48 15.65 3.89
N GLY A 27 14.52 15.05 4.60
CA GLY A 27 13.41 15.75 5.24
C GLY A 27 12.43 16.41 4.26
N VAL A 28 12.49 16.06 2.97
CA VAL A 28 11.65 16.66 1.91
C VAL A 28 10.22 16.13 1.99
N ILE A 29 10.06 14.87 2.39
CA ILE A 29 8.75 14.25 2.62
C ILE A 29 8.60 13.88 4.10
N LYS A 30 7.36 13.88 4.58
CA LYS A 30 6.99 13.50 5.95
C LYS A 30 5.93 12.41 5.93
N PRO A 31 6.27 11.21 5.43
CA PRO A 31 5.32 10.09 5.37
C PRO A 31 4.94 9.63 6.79
N ALA A 32 3.69 9.18 6.97
CA ALA A 32 3.23 8.73 8.28
C ALA A 32 3.63 7.27 8.54
N LEU A 33 4.39 7.03 9.60
CA LEU A 33 4.82 5.69 10.00
C LEU A 33 3.64 4.75 10.23
N ALA A 34 2.60 5.24 10.91
CA ALA A 34 1.39 4.46 11.21
C ALA A 34 0.72 3.86 9.97
N MET A 35 0.69 4.61 8.87
CA MET A 35 0.11 4.18 7.59
C MET A 35 0.89 3.00 7.00
N TRP A 36 2.22 3.09 6.98
CA TRP A 36 3.08 2.05 6.42
C TRP A 36 3.11 0.77 7.27
N ILE A 37 3.01 0.91 8.60
CA ILE A 37 2.83 -0.24 9.50
C ILE A 37 1.48 -0.92 9.24
N PHE A 38 0.40 -0.14 9.17
CA PHE A 38 -0.93 -0.67 8.88
C PHE A 38 -0.95 -1.42 7.54
N PHE A 39 -0.41 -0.81 6.48
CA PHE A 39 -0.30 -1.47 5.18
C PHE A 39 0.55 -2.74 5.24
N SER A 40 1.66 -2.75 5.95
CA SER A 40 2.48 -3.97 6.10
C SER A 40 1.66 -5.12 6.68
N ILE A 41 0.87 -4.88 7.72
CA ILE A 41 0.05 -5.91 8.38
C ILE A 41 -1.09 -6.37 7.46
N ALA A 42 -1.81 -5.43 6.85
CA ALA A 42 -2.94 -5.75 5.97
C ALA A 42 -2.49 -6.46 4.68
N VAL A 43 -1.38 -6.02 4.07
CA VAL A 43 -0.79 -6.64 2.87
C VAL A 43 -0.24 -8.03 3.20
N ALA A 44 0.35 -8.22 4.39
CA ALA A 44 0.74 -9.55 4.86
C ALA A 44 -0.48 -10.47 5.01
N GLY A 45 -1.55 -10.01 5.66
CA GLY A 45 -2.80 -10.78 5.78
C GLY A 45 -3.44 -11.13 4.43
N SER A 46 -3.42 -10.17 3.48
CA SER A 46 -3.84 -10.40 2.10
C SER A 46 -3.01 -11.49 1.43
N LEU A 47 -1.68 -11.45 1.61
CA LEU A 47 -0.80 -12.45 1.01
C LEU A 47 -1.00 -13.84 1.62
N THR A 48 -1.10 -13.94 2.95
CA THR A 48 -1.29 -15.22 3.63
C THR A 48 -2.62 -15.85 3.29
N THR A 49 -3.70 -15.06 3.23
CA THR A 49 -5.02 -15.55 2.82
C THR A 49 -5.02 -16.00 1.37
N TYR A 50 -4.35 -15.26 0.47
CA TYR A 50 -4.17 -15.66 -0.93
C TYR A 50 -3.40 -16.97 -1.08
N LEU A 51 -2.25 -17.11 -0.42
CA LEU A 51 -1.44 -18.33 -0.47
C LEU A 51 -2.15 -19.55 0.13
N SER A 52 -3.14 -19.33 1.00
CA SER A 52 -3.92 -20.39 1.62
C SER A 52 -5.18 -20.75 0.84
N ASP A 53 -5.58 -19.95 -0.16
CA ASP A 53 -6.79 -20.18 -0.97
C ASP A 53 -6.60 -21.32 -2.00
N GLY A 54 -5.36 -21.69 -2.31
CA GLY A 54 -5.02 -22.78 -3.23
C GLY A 54 -3.51 -22.95 -3.43
N ASP A 55 -3.11 -23.68 -4.48
CA ASP A 55 -1.69 -23.90 -4.85
C ASP A 55 -1.06 -22.67 -5.54
N TYR A 56 -1.06 -21.53 -4.84
CA TYR A 56 -0.48 -20.29 -5.33
C TYR A 56 0.92 -20.08 -4.75
N ALA A 57 1.86 -19.67 -5.61
CA ALA A 57 3.18 -19.24 -5.17
C ALA A 57 3.24 -17.71 -4.96
N LEU A 58 4.23 -17.24 -4.20
CA LEU A 58 4.49 -15.80 -3.99
C LEU A 58 4.60 -15.01 -5.31
N LEU A 59 5.23 -15.62 -6.32
CA LEU A 59 5.42 -15.01 -7.64
C LEU A 59 4.13 -14.96 -8.48
N ASP A 60 3.10 -15.72 -8.12
CA ASP A 60 1.80 -15.68 -8.80
C ASP A 60 0.98 -14.45 -8.37
N ASN A 61 1.32 -13.83 -7.24
CA ASN A 61 0.85 -12.51 -6.83
C ASN A 61 2.05 -11.62 -6.49
N ILE A 62 2.87 -11.36 -7.52
CA ILE A 62 4.12 -10.61 -7.38
C ILE A 62 3.89 -9.21 -6.81
N LEU A 63 2.78 -8.55 -7.15
CA LEU A 63 2.46 -7.24 -6.60
C LEU A 63 2.28 -7.30 -5.09
N ASN A 64 1.43 -8.20 -4.56
CA ASN A 64 1.22 -8.30 -3.13
C ASN A 64 2.52 -8.66 -2.39
N SER A 65 3.34 -9.56 -2.96
CA SER A 65 4.63 -9.94 -2.38
C SER A 65 5.64 -8.78 -2.36
N ALA A 66 5.76 -8.05 -3.48
CA ALA A 66 6.65 -6.89 -3.58
C ALA A 66 6.18 -5.74 -2.68
N ASP A 67 4.87 -5.47 -2.64
CA ASP A 67 4.27 -4.46 -1.79
C ASP A 67 4.52 -4.74 -0.30
N LEU A 68 4.49 -6.01 0.13
CA LEU A 68 4.80 -6.37 1.51
C LEU A 68 6.23 -5.96 1.87
N ILE A 69 7.19 -6.32 1.01
CA ILE A 69 8.60 -5.98 1.20
C ILE A 69 8.77 -4.46 1.21
N LEU A 70 8.15 -3.76 0.24
CA LEU A 70 8.23 -2.30 0.14
C LEU A 70 7.63 -1.62 1.36
N CYS A 71 6.44 -2.03 1.81
CA CYS A 71 5.76 -1.41 2.93
C CYS A 71 6.57 -1.56 4.22
N VAL A 72 7.09 -2.76 4.48
CA VAL A 72 7.95 -3.02 5.65
C VAL A 72 9.23 -2.20 5.55
N TYR A 73 9.88 -2.17 4.37
CA TYR A 73 11.09 -1.40 4.16
C TYR A 73 10.87 0.10 4.41
N VAL A 74 9.82 0.69 3.81
CA VAL A 74 9.52 2.11 3.98
C VAL A 74 9.17 2.40 5.44
N ALA A 75 8.42 1.53 6.12
CA ALA A 75 8.16 1.68 7.56
C ALA A 75 9.47 1.74 8.37
N VAL A 76 10.42 0.83 8.09
CA VAL A 76 11.75 0.84 8.75
C VAL A 76 12.51 2.12 8.45
N ILE A 77 12.53 2.58 7.21
CA ILE A 77 13.21 3.82 6.82
C ILE A 77 12.63 5.04 7.56
N ILE A 78 11.31 5.12 7.69
CA ILE A 78 10.64 6.20 8.42
C ILE A 78 10.93 6.09 9.92
N PHE A 79 10.96 4.88 10.47
CA PHE A 79 11.31 4.66 11.87
C PHE A 79 12.74 5.11 12.20
N VAL A 80 13.70 4.88 11.30
CA VAL A 80 15.11 5.21 11.52
C VAL A 80 15.45 6.67 11.16
N PHE A 81 14.93 7.18 10.05
CA PHE A 81 15.33 8.49 9.47
C PHE A 81 14.20 9.53 9.43
N GLY A 82 12.95 9.10 9.65
CA GLY A 82 11.77 9.96 9.56
C GLY A 82 11.35 10.52 10.91
N ASP A 83 10.27 11.28 10.88
CA ASP A 83 9.66 11.87 12.06
C ASP A 83 8.63 10.89 12.67
N VAL A 84 9.03 10.25 13.78
CA VAL A 84 8.22 9.27 14.53
C VAL A 84 7.00 9.93 15.20
N SER A 85 6.91 11.27 15.19
CA SER A 85 5.78 12.01 15.79
C SER A 85 4.44 11.82 15.07
N THR A 86 4.40 11.12 13.93
CA THR A 86 3.15 10.74 13.25
C THR A 86 2.38 9.68 14.06
N ARG A 87 1.72 10.15 15.13
CA ARG A 87 0.92 9.33 16.05
C ARG A 87 -0.22 8.62 15.31
N PHE A 88 -0.44 7.36 15.64
CA PHE A 88 -1.65 6.63 15.28
C PHE A 88 -2.89 7.44 15.68
N THR A 89 -3.70 7.82 14.70
CA THR A 89 -5.00 8.44 14.97
C THR A 89 -5.97 7.40 15.54
N ARG A 90 -7.06 7.84 16.16
CA ARG A 90 -8.12 6.92 16.62
C ARG A 90 -8.67 6.08 15.46
N PHE A 91 -8.70 6.64 14.26
CA PHE A 91 -9.15 5.94 13.06
C PHE A 91 -8.14 4.86 12.64
N ASP A 92 -6.84 5.17 12.61
CA ASP A 92 -5.80 4.18 12.25
C ASP A 92 -5.81 2.99 13.21
N ARG A 93 -6.03 3.25 14.52
CA ARG A 93 -6.22 2.18 15.51
C ARG A 93 -7.47 1.36 15.24
N GLY A 94 -8.59 2.00 14.86
CA GLY A 94 -9.81 1.31 14.47
C GLY A 94 -9.60 0.39 13.27
N CYS A 95 -8.92 0.87 12.22
CA CYS A 95 -8.55 0.06 11.06
C CYS A 95 -7.64 -1.11 11.46
N LEU A 96 -6.64 -0.86 12.31
CA LEU A 96 -5.73 -1.91 12.78
C LEU A 96 -6.46 -2.99 13.59
N ILE A 97 -7.35 -2.60 14.51
CA ILE A 97 -8.17 -3.53 15.29
C ILE A 97 -9.05 -4.36 14.35
N ALA A 98 -9.68 -3.73 13.35
CA ALA A 98 -10.52 -4.44 12.42
C ALA A 98 -9.73 -5.41 11.52
N VAL A 99 -8.49 -5.10 11.13
CA VAL A 99 -7.59 -6.08 10.47
C VAL A 99 -7.32 -7.27 11.39
N VAL A 100 -7.02 -7.04 12.67
CA VAL A 100 -6.79 -8.11 13.64
C VAL A 100 -8.05 -8.98 13.81
N ILE A 101 -9.24 -8.37 13.86
CA ILE A 101 -10.52 -9.10 13.91
C ILE A 101 -10.72 -9.95 12.66
N ILE A 102 -10.44 -9.42 11.47
CA ILE A 102 -10.56 -10.18 10.21
C ILE A 102 -9.59 -11.36 10.22
N MET A 103 -8.35 -11.17 10.69
CA MET A 103 -7.37 -12.24 10.82
C MET A 103 -7.79 -13.31 11.83
N ALA A 104 -8.38 -12.92 12.96
CA ALA A 104 -8.94 -13.86 13.93
C ALA A 104 -10.13 -14.64 13.33
N PHE A 105 -11.07 -13.95 12.69
CA PHE A 105 -12.19 -14.57 11.96
C PHE A 105 -11.69 -15.59 10.94
N TRP A 106 -10.66 -15.24 10.17
CA TRP A 106 -10.04 -16.15 9.21
C TRP A 106 -9.42 -17.37 9.88
N ALA A 107 -8.69 -17.18 10.98
CA ALA A 107 -8.05 -18.27 11.72
C ALA A 107 -9.05 -19.32 12.25
N PHE A 108 -10.30 -18.92 12.56
CA PHE A 108 -11.34 -19.84 13.01
C PHE A 108 -12.19 -20.41 11.88
N THR A 109 -12.48 -19.63 10.84
CA THR A 109 -13.42 -20.04 9.78
C THR A 109 -12.75 -20.69 8.58
N HIS A 110 -11.44 -20.46 8.39
CA HIS A 110 -10.67 -20.87 7.21
C HIS A 110 -11.29 -20.39 5.87
N ARG A 111 -12.15 -19.36 5.89
CA ARG A 111 -12.74 -18.79 4.67
C ARG A 111 -11.75 -17.82 4.02
N HIS A 112 -10.80 -18.37 3.27
CA HIS A 112 -9.65 -17.66 2.67
C HIS A 112 -10.06 -16.48 1.78
N ALA A 113 -10.91 -16.73 0.78
CA ALA A 113 -11.38 -15.70 -0.14
C ALA A 113 -12.14 -14.56 0.57
N GLU A 114 -13.00 -14.87 1.54
CA GLU A 114 -13.78 -13.85 2.26
C GLU A 114 -12.91 -13.00 3.16
N ALA A 115 -12.00 -13.61 3.91
CA ALA A 115 -11.00 -12.89 4.69
C ALA A 115 -10.17 -11.97 3.79
N ASN A 116 -9.74 -12.46 2.62
CA ASN A 116 -9.00 -11.64 1.66
C ASN A 116 -9.82 -10.44 1.19
N LEU A 117 -11.08 -10.64 0.79
CA LEU A 117 -11.96 -9.55 0.34
C LEU A 117 -12.25 -8.52 1.45
N LEU A 118 -12.42 -8.97 2.69
CA LEU A 118 -12.54 -8.07 3.85
C LEU A 118 -11.26 -7.26 4.06
N ILE A 119 -10.08 -7.87 3.88
CA ILE A 119 -8.79 -7.16 3.93
C ILE A 119 -8.67 -6.15 2.79
N GLN A 120 -9.09 -6.48 1.56
CA GLN A 120 -9.08 -5.50 0.47
C GLN A 120 -10.00 -4.31 0.77
N THR A 121 -11.17 -4.58 1.34
CA THR A 121 -12.15 -3.56 1.72
C THR A 121 -11.57 -2.63 2.78
N ILE A 122 -10.93 -3.17 3.82
CA ILE A 122 -10.35 -2.34 4.86
C ILE A 122 -9.12 -1.55 4.39
N LEU A 123 -8.33 -2.11 3.46
CA LEU A 123 -7.26 -1.38 2.78
C LEU A 123 -7.80 -0.15 2.02
N VAL A 124 -8.97 -0.27 1.39
CA VAL A 124 -9.63 0.87 0.73
C VAL A 124 -10.12 1.90 1.76
N ILE A 125 -10.78 1.44 2.83
CA ILE A 125 -11.29 2.31 3.90
C ILE A 125 -10.14 3.04 4.62
N ALA A 126 -8.99 2.40 4.78
CA ALA A 126 -7.82 3.00 5.41
C ALA A 126 -7.19 4.15 4.61
N TYR A 127 -7.62 4.39 3.37
CA TYR A 127 -7.26 5.62 2.66
C TYR A 127 -8.02 6.85 3.16
N PHE A 128 -9.20 6.71 3.81
CA PHE A 128 -9.96 7.87 4.28
C PHE A 128 -9.15 8.84 5.18
N PRO A 129 -8.36 8.38 6.17
CA PRO A 129 -7.45 9.24 6.93
C PRO A 129 -6.43 9.97 6.06
N VAL A 130 -5.86 9.27 5.09
CA VAL A 130 -4.84 9.78 4.16
C VAL A 130 -5.45 10.86 3.28
N ILE A 131 -6.63 10.59 2.72
CA ILE A 131 -7.43 11.52 1.92
C ILE A 131 -7.76 12.75 2.76
N LYS A 132 -8.28 12.56 3.98
CA LYS A 132 -8.62 13.66 4.89
C LYS A 132 -7.40 14.50 5.26
N ARG A 133 -6.24 13.86 5.47
CA ARG A 133 -4.97 14.53 5.75
C ARG A 133 -4.52 15.36 4.55
N LEU A 134 -4.49 14.77 3.34
CA LEU A 134 -4.12 15.47 2.10
C LEU A 134 -5.09 16.58 1.75
N TRP A 135 -6.38 16.40 2.04
CA TRP A 135 -7.41 17.40 1.78
C TRP A 135 -7.27 18.64 2.66
N ASN A 136 -6.83 18.44 3.91
CA ASN A 136 -6.67 19.51 4.90
C ASN A 136 -5.23 20.06 4.97
N SER A 137 -4.25 19.33 4.46
CA SER A 137 -2.86 19.78 4.36
C SER A 137 -2.73 20.79 3.22
N ASN A 138 -2.00 21.88 3.47
CA ASN A 138 -1.63 22.85 2.43
C ASN A 138 -0.38 22.42 1.66
N GLU A 139 0.30 21.36 2.10
CA GLU A 139 1.53 20.85 1.47
C GLU A 139 1.41 19.36 1.14
N ASN A 140 1.92 19.00 -0.03
CA ASN A 140 2.03 17.60 -0.42
C ASN A 140 3.22 16.95 0.29
N THR A 141 2.94 16.07 1.25
CA THR A 141 3.96 15.37 2.03
C THR A 141 4.45 14.08 1.38
N GLU A 142 3.97 13.74 0.18
CA GLU A 142 4.21 12.46 -0.50
C GLU A 142 4.85 12.66 -1.89
N SER A 143 5.59 11.67 -2.38
CA SER A 143 6.27 11.76 -3.67
C SER A 143 5.38 11.37 -4.85
N PHE A 144 5.07 12.30 -5.76
CA PHE A 144 4.32 11.99 -7.00
C PHE A 144 4.95 10.85 -7.80
N ALA A 145 6.28 10.87 -7.98
CA ALA A 145 6.98 9.85 -8.74
C ALA A 145 6.81 8.45 -8.12
N ALA A 146 6.79 8.36 -6.79
CA ALA A 146 6.55 7.09 -6.10
C ALA A 146 5.11 6.59 -6.31
N TRP A 147 4.12 7.48 -6.22
CA TRP A 147 2.71 7.13 -6.42
C TRP A 147 2.37 6.79 -7.87
N ILE A 148 3.04 7.41 -8.85
CA ILE A 148 2.98 6.98 -10.26
C ILE A 148 3.57 5.58 -10.41
N GLY A 149 4.69 5.29 -9.74
CA GLY A 149 5.24 3.93 -9.65
C GLY A 149 4.22 2.93 -9.08
N LEU A 150 3.58 3.27 -7.96
CA LEU A 150 2.53 2.45 -7.33
C LEU A 150 1.30 2.25 -8.23
N LEU A 151 1.04 3.14 -9.19
CA LEU A 151 0.00 2.96 -10.21
C LEU A 151 0.47 2.06 -11.36
N LEU A 152 1.74 2.15 -11.77
CA LEU A 152 2.30 1.37 -12.87
C LEU A 152 2.57 -0.10 -12.48
N ALA A 153 3.04 -0.37 -11.26
CA ALA A 153 3.34 -1.74 -10.81
C ALA A 153 2.14 -2.70 -10.95
N PRO A 154 0.91 -2.33 -10.54
CA PRO A 154 -0.26 -3.17 -10.76
C PRO A 154 -0.59 -3.44 -12.23
N VAL A 155 -0.39 -2.45 -13.12
CA VAL A 155 -0.62 -2.62 -14.56
C VAL A 155 0.26 -3.74 -15.11
N PHE A 156 1.54 -3.76 -14.72
CA PHE A 156 2.45 -4.84 -15.11
C PHE A 156 2.07 -6.15 -14.43
N SER A 157 1.78 -6.14 -13.12
CA SER A 157 1.42 -7.35 -12.37
C SER A 157 0.25 -8.10 -12.97
N LEU A 158 -0.77 -7.41 -13.49
CA LEU A 158 -1.95 -8.03 -14.11
C LEU A 158 -1.60 -8.98 -15.27
N LEU A 159 -0.45 -8.79 -15.93
CA LEU A 159 0.06 -9.68 -16.99
C LEU A 159 0.59 -11.02 -16.46
N SER A 160 0.79 -11.14 -15.14
CA SER A 160 1.35 -12.31 -14.46
C SER A 160 0.51 -12.83 -13.28
N SER A 161 -0.47 -12.06 -12.83
CA SER A 161 -1.32 -12.40 -11.69
C SER A 161 -2.13 -13.66 -11.98
N LYS A 162 -2.16 -14.60 -11.03
CA LYS A 162 -3.03 -15.78 -11.09
C LYS A 162 -4.10 -15.72 -10.00
N GLY A 163 -5.30 -16.19 -10.35
CA GLY A 163 -6.42 -16.24 -9.42
C GLY A 163 -7.13 -14.90 -9.24
N THR A 164 -8.42 -14.97 -8.91
CA THR A 164 -9.29 -13.80 -8.76
C THR A 164 -8.78 -12.84 -7.67
N LEU A 165 -8.26 -13.38 -6.57
CA LEU A 165 -7.77 -12.59 -5.44
C LEU A 165 -6.55 -11.71 -5.82
N ALA A 166 -5.62 -12.21 -6.63
CA ALA A 166 -4.48 -11.43 -7.11
C ALA A 166 -4.94 -10.29 -8.05
N THR A 167 -5.94 -10.55 -8.90
CA THR A 167 -6.53 -9.52 -9.76
C THR A 167 -7.26 -8.46 -8.93
N VAL A 168 -8.07 -8.84 -7.94
CA VAL A 168 -8.74 -7.89 -7.03
C VAL A 168 -7.72 -7.01 -6.32
N TYR A 169 -6.64 -7.60 -5.80
CA TYR A 169 -5.57 -6.85 -5.15
C TYR A 169 -4.95 -5.80 -6.08
N ALA A 170 -4.62 -6.17 -7.32
CA ALA A 170 -4.04 -5.28 -8.32
C ALA A 170 -5.01 -4.16 -8.76
N VAL A 171 -6.26 -4.50 -9.06
CA VAL A 171 -7.28 -3.50 -9.46
C VAL A 171 -7.53 -2.51 -8.32
N ARG A 172 -7.66 -2.99 -7.07
CA ARG A 172 -7.77 -2.14 -5.89
C ARG A 172 -6.58 -1.20 -5.75
N ALA A 173 -5.37 -1.69 -5.98
CA ALA A 173 -4.15 -0.87 -5.94
C ALA A 173 -4.20 0.26 -6.98
N MET A 174 -4.59 -0.05 -8.22
CA MET A 174 -4.74 0.95 -9.29
C MET A 174 -5.75 2.03 -8.92
N VAL A 175 -6.95 1.64 -8.51
CA VAL A 175 -8.03 2.59 -8.16
C VAL A 175 -7.60 3.49 -7.01
N SER A 176 -6.98 2.92 -5.98
CA SER A 176 -6.52 3.67 -4.81
C SER A 176 -5.38 4.63 -5.14
N ALA A 177 -4.41 4.18 -5.96
CA ALA A 177 -3.29 5.00 -6.38
C ALA A 177 -3.75 6.16 -7.29
N MET A 178 -4.68 5.93 -8.21
CA MET A 178 -5.27 6.98 -9.05
C MET A 178 -5.96 8.04 -8.20
N LEU A 179 -6.81 7.61 -7.24
CA LEU A 179 -7.51 8.52 -6.34
C LEU A 179 -6.53 9.42 -5.57
N LEU A 180 -5.46 8.83 -5.01
CA LEU A 180 -4.46 9.60 -4.28
C LEU A 180 -3.67 10.54 -5.17
N LEU A 181 -3.30 10.13 -6.39
CA LEU A 181 -2.62 11.01 -7.35
C LEU A 181 -3.48 12.23 -7.68
N VAL A 182 -4.77 12.06 -7.92
CA VAL A 182 -5.71 13.19 -8.17
C VAL A 182 -5.74 14.14 -6.97
N LEU A 183 -5.78 13.60 -5.74
CA LEU A 183 -5.78 14.40 -4.52
C LEU A 183 -4.47 15.16 -4.31
N MET A 184 -3.33 14.51 -4.59
CA MET A 184 -2.01 15.15 -4.54
C MET A 184 -1.92 16.28 -5.57
N THR A 185 -2.38 16.07 -6.81
CA THR A 185 -2.40 17.10 -7.86
C THR A 185 -3.24 18.31 -7.42
N ARG A 186 -4.41 18.06 -6.83
CA ARG A 186 -5.24 19.14 -6.26
C ARG A 186 -4.51 19.91 -5.15
N ALA A 187 -3.86 19.22 -4.22
CA ALA A 187 -3.14 19.86 -3.12
C ALA A 187 -1.99 20.74 -3.63
N GLU A 188 -1.25 20.27 -4.63
CA GLU A 188 -0.17 21.02 -5.29
C GLU A 188 -0.70 22.29 -5.99
N ILE A 189 -1.80 22.20 -6.75
CA ILE A 189 -2.41 23.36 -7.42
C ILE A 189 -2.85 24.41 -6.39
N ARG A 190 -3.44 23.98 -5.27
CA ARG A 190 -3.89 24.90 -4.20
C ARG A 190 -2.73 25.60 -3.51
N SER A 191 -1.60 24.90 -3.33
CA SER A 191 -0.38 25.48 -2.77
C SER A 191 0.20 26.57 -3.68
N ARG A 192 0.26 26.33 -5.00
CA ARG A 192 0.79 27.30 -5.99
C ARG A 192 -0.11 28.51 -6.26
N SER A 193 -1.40 28.42 -5.94
CA SER A 193 -2.38 29.49 -6.14
C SER A 193 -2.35 30.55 -5.02
N ARG A 194 -1.49 30.40 -4.02
CA ARG A 194 -1.27 31.35 -2.92
C ARG A 194 0.14 31.91 -3.00
#